data_AF-A0A5X8YYV8-F1
#
_entry.id   AF-A0A5X8YYV8-F1
#
_cell.length_a   1.000
_cell.length_b   1.000
_cell.length_c   1.000
_cell.angle_alpha   90.00
_cell.angle_beta   90.00
_cell.angle_gamma   90.00
#
_symmetry.space_group_name_H-M   'P 1'
#
loop_
_entity.id
_entity.type
_entity.pdbx_description
1 polymer ?
#
loop_
_entity_poly.entity_id
_entity_poly.type
_entity_poly.pdbx_seq_one_letter_code
_entity_poly.pdbx_strand_id
1 'polypeptide(L)' 'MTTPRGIRNNNPGNIRQGDDWQGLVPKAQRTDKSFCQFITPEYGIRAMIIILRNYQRRHGL' A
#
# COMPACT_ATOMS: atom_id res chain seq x y z
N MET A 1 1.17 -20.62 -11.95
CA MET A 1 0.82 -20.17 -10.59
C MET A 1 0.47 -18.69 -10.66
N THR A 2 -0.60 -18.24 -9.99
CA THR A 2 -0.99 -16.82 -9.96
C THR A 2 -0.18 -16.08 -8.89
N THR A 3 0.49 -14.99 -9.25
CA THR A 3 1.22 -14.16 -8.29
C THR A 3 0.25 -13.58 -7.25
N PRO A 4 0.52 -13.71 -5.93
CA PRO A 4 -0.34 -13.14 -4.89
C PRO A 4 -0.54 -11.63 -5.07
N ARG A 5 -1.74 -11.11 -4.74
CA ARG A 5 -2.09 -9.68 -4.89
C ARG A 5 -1.08 -8.74 -4.25
N GLY A 6 -0.63 -9.05 -3.03
CA GLY A 6 0.33 -8.19 -2.31
C GLY A 6 1.64 -8.02 -3.06
N ILE A 7 2.11 -9.08 -3.73
CA ILE A 7 3.32 -9.05 -4.57
C ILE A 7 3.02 -8.32 -5.89
N ARG A 8 1.91 -8.66 -6.58
CA ARG A 8 1.51 -8.03 -7.84
C ARG A 8 1.30 -6.51 -7.72
N ASN A 9 0.77 -6.06 -6.58
CA ASN A 9 0.46 -4.65 -6.33
C ASN A 9 1.58 -3.91 -5.59
N ASN A 10 2.71 -4.56 -5.26
CA ASN A 10 3.75 -3.99 -4.39
C ASN A 10 3.18 -3.49 -3.05
N ASN A 11 2.12 -4.13 -2.55
CA ASN A 11 1.31 -3.70 -1.41
C ASN A 11 1.17 -4.86 -0.40
N PRO A 12 2.22 -5.15 0.40
CA PRO A 12 2.20 -6.26 1.35
C PRO A 12 1.19 -6.05 2.49
N GLY A 13 0.87 -4.81 2.83
CA GLY A 13 -0.08 -4.48 3.90
C GLY A 13 -1.57 -4.54 3.48
N ASN A 14 -1.88 -4.92 2.24
CA ASN A 14 -3.25 -4.86 1.68
C ASN A 14 -3.93 -3.50 1.93
N ILE A 15 -3.17 -2.41 1.79
CA ILE A 15 -3.65 -1.05 2.02
C ILE A 15 -4.72 -0.71 0.98
N ARG A 16 -5.89 -0.26 1.45
CA ARG A 16 -7.01 0.16 0.58
C ARG A 16 -6.74 1.52 -0.04
N GLN A 17 -7.33 1.75 -1.22
CA GLN A 17 -7.37 3.07 -1.84
C GLN A 17 -8.06 4.07 -0.88
N GLY A 18 -7.64 5.33 -0.89
CA GLY A 18 -8.27 6.40 -0.11
C GLY A 18 -7.32 7.57 0.12
N ASP A 19 -6.08 7.26 0.49
CA ASP A 19 -5.04 8.26 0.72
C ASP A 19 -4.02 8.30 -0.43
N ASP A 20 -3.45 9.48 -0.67
CA ASP A 20 -2.40 9.67 -1.67
C ASP A 20 -1.02 9.35 -1.08
N TRP A 21 -0.69 8.06 -1.04
CA TRP A 21 0.62 7.57 -0.64
C TRP A 21 1.72 7.90 -1.64
N GLN A 22 2.95 8.11 -1.14
CA GLN A 22 4.13 8.23 -1.99
C GLN A 22 4.38 6.93 -2.76
N GLY A 23 4.70 7.08 -4.06
CA GLY A 23 5.02 5.94 -4.92
C GLY A 23 3.81 5.14 -5.39
N LEU A 24 2.59 5.68 -5.29
CA LEU A 24 1.44 5.07 -5.95
C LEU A 24 1.61 5.10 -7.48
N VAL A 25 1.23 4.01 -8.13
CA VAL A 25 1.05 3.95 -9.58
C VAL A 25 0.07 5.05 -10.01
N PRO A 26 0.27 5.74 -11.15
CA PRO A 26 -0.65 6.75 -11.65
C PRO A 26 -2.08 6.20 -11.75
N LYS A 27 -3.10 7.00 -11.36
CA LYS A 27 -4.51 6.55 -11.30
C LYS A 27 -4.98 5.89 -12.61
N ALA A 28 -4.59 6.42 -13.76
CA ALA A 28 -4.93 5.88 -15.07
C ALA A 28 -4.33 4.49 -15.38
N GLN A 29 -3.29 4.08 -14.66
CA GLN A 29 -2.58 2.80 -14.85
C GLN A 29 -2.93 1.77 -13.75
N ARG A 30 -3.74 2.15 -12.75
CA ARG A 30 -4.14 1.24 -11.68
C ARG A 30 -5.14 0.22 -12.20
N THR A 31 -4.83 -1.05 -12.03
CA THR A 31 -5.68 -2.19 -12.40
C THR A 31 -6.47 -2.73 -11.21
N ASP A 32 -6.04 -2.46 -9.98
CA ASP A 32 -6.78 -2.82 -8.76
C ASP A 32 -7.63 -1.64 -8.28
N LYS A 33 -8.96 -1.82 -8.29
CA LYS A 33 -9.92 -0.77 -7.90
C LYS A 33 -10.05 -0.58 -6.40
N SER A 34 -9.64 -1.57 -5.60
CA SER A 34 -9.90 -1.59 -4.15
C SER A 34 -8.64 -1.31 -3.34
N PHE A 35 -7.48 -1.72 -3.85
CA PHE A 35 -6.21 -1.68 -3.13
C PHE A 35 -5.19 -0.77 -3.81
N CYS A 36 -4.35 -0.13 -3.01
CA CYS A 36 -3.21 0.63 -3.50
C CYS A 36 -2.29 -0.26 -4.35
N GLN A 37 -1.77 0.31 -5.43
CA GLN A 37 -0.71 -0.27 -6.24
C GLN A 37 0.48 0.68 -6.20
N PHE A 38 1.64 0.17 -5.80
CA PHE A 38 2.86 0.95 -5.68
C PHE A 38 3.81 0.65 -6.85
N ILE A 39 4.61 1.64 -7.22
CA ILE A 39 5.60 1.49 -8.30
C ILE A 39 6.70 0.49 -7.93
N THR A 40 7.02 0.36 -6.63
CA THR A 40 7.96 -0.63 -6.10
C THR A 40 7.52 -1.13 -4.72
N PRO A 41 7.96 -2.33 -4.27
CA PRO A 41 7.61 -2.89 -2.96
C PRO A 41 7.97 -1.99 -1.77
N GLU A 42 9.07 -1.24 -1.86
CA GLU A 42 9.59 -0.37 -0.79
C GLU A 42 8.57 0.70 -0.39
N TYR A 43 7.80 1.23 -1.35
CA TYR A 43 6.74 2.19 -1.08
C TYR A 43 5.56 1.57 -0.32
N GLY A 44 5.19 0.33 -0.65
CA GLY A 44 4.15 -0.41 0.09
C GLY A 44 4.59 -0.73 1.52
N ILE A 45 5.85 -1.13 1.71
CA ILE A 45 6.45 -1.36 3.04
C ILE A 45 6.49 -0.05 3.84
N ARG A 46 6.93 1.05 3.22
CA ARG A 46 6.95 2.39 3.85
C ARG A 46 5.55 2.80 4.31
N ALA A 47 4.53 2.67 3.45
CA ALA A 47 3.15 3.00 3.80
C ALA A 47 2.65 2.17 5.00
N MET A 48 2.96 0.87 5.01
CA MET A 48 2.64 -0.02 6.14
C MET A 48 3.30 0.44 7.44
N ILE A 49 4.59 0.80 7.41
CA ILE A 49 5.31 1.32 8.59
C ILE A 49 4.68 2.63 9.09
N ILE A 50 4.29 3.54 8.19
CA ILE A 50 3.63 4.80 8.58
C ILE A 50 2.30 4.52 9.28
N ILE A 51 1.49 3.60 8.74
CA ILE A 51 0.23 3.17 9.36
C ILE A 51 0.49 2.65 10.77
N LEU A 52 1.40 1.68 10.93
CA LEU A 52 1.71 1.10 12.24
C LEU A 52 2.20 2.15 13.25
N ARG A 53 3.10 3.05 12.84
CA ARG A 53 3.59 4.15 13.69
C ARG A 53 2.47 5.11 14.09
N ASN A 54 1.52 5.38 13.20
CA ASN A 54 0.38 6.22 13.51
C ASN A 54 -0.57 5.55 14.50
N TYR A 55 -0.84 4.26 14.33
CA TYR A 55 -1.61 3.49 15.31
C TYR A 55 -0.94 3.49 16.68
N GLN A 56 0.38 3.26 16.71
CA GLN A 56 1.19 3.33 17.92
C GLN A 56 1.04 4.69 18.64
N ARG A 57 1.22 5.80 17.90
CA ARG A 57 1.14 7.15 18.46
C ARG A 57 -0.26 7.54 18.91
N ARG A 58 -1.31 7.13 18.17
CA ARG A 58 -2.69 7.55 18.44
C ARG A 58 -3.37 6.71 19.51
N HIS A 59 -2.98 5.44 19.65
CA HIS A 59 -3.65 4.49 20.53
C HIS A 59 -2.74 3.93 21.65
N GLY A 60 -1.45 4.32 21.68
CA GLY A 60 -0.51 3.88 22.71
C GLY A 60 -0.19 2.37 22.66
N LEU A 61 -0.23 1.79 21.46
CA LEU A 61 0.12 0.39 21.22
C LEU A 61 1.64 0.14 21.27
#